data_AF-A0A6P0DTG9-F1
#
_entry.id   AF-A0A6P0DTG9-F1
#
_cell.length_a   1.000
_cell.length_b   1.000
_cell.length_c   1.000
_cell.angle_alpha   90.00
_cell.angle_beta   90.00
_cell.angle_gamma   90.00
#
_symmetry.space_group_name_H-M   'P 1'
#
loop_
_entity.id
_entity.type
_entity.pdbx_description
1 polymer ?
#
loop_
_entity_poly.entity_id
_entity_poly.type
_entity_poly.pdbx_seq_one_letter_code
_entity_poly.pdbx_strand_id
1 'polypeptide(L)'
;ALFSPVFVSPVEGGVFAIIDGQHRTHAAAMCGFSQVPCQVVQMTREEQASSFATVNGAVTKVTPYHLLKAGLAAGEDWATGADAIAAEAGCRLMTYFGSKDAKKPGQIYGVSSFLKIVDKRPRAAVIAALKHLREAEGYGDNVDFWDMSRLMPVVMALAERPRAMALPEFRAALEEFDFWELSDRDDAERTAARRRGIAHPPKSETMRAGILEWIDKTFPARLALPAAAE
;
A
#
# COMPACT_ATOMS: atom_id res chain seq x y z
N ALA A 1 12.81 28.13 12.66
CA ALA A 1 14.21 28.61 12.60
C ALA A 1 15.00 27.67 11.69
N LEU A 2 15.77 28.19 10.73
CA LEU A 2 16.36 27.38 9.63
C LEU A 2 17.65 26.63 10.02
N PHE A 3 18.24 26.93 11.18
CA PHE A 3 19.44 26.27 11.69
C PHE A 3 19.30 26.02 13.19
N SER A 4 19.80 24.87 13.65
CA SER A 4 19.79 24.44 15.05
C SER A 4 21.23 24.11 15.49
N PRO A 5 21.63 24.32 16.76
CA PRO A 5 22.90 23.82 17.27
C PRO A 5 22.91 22.28 17.40
N VAL A 6 24.07 21.69 17.69
CA VAL A 6 24.18 20.28 18.12
C VAL A 6 23.82 20.21 19.61
N PHE A 7 22.95 19.29 20.01
CA PHE A 7 22.60 19.11 21.42
C PHE A 7 23.50 18.08 22.07
N VAL A 8 24.12 18.45 23.19
CA VAL A 8 25.09 17.60 23.90
C VAL A 8 24.80 17.54 25.39
N SER A 9 25.17 16.45 26.04
CA SER A 9 25.06 16.29 27.50
C SER A 9 26.40 15.85 28.09
N PRO A 10 26.83 16.37 29.26
CA PRO A 10 28.08 15.96 29.87
C PRO A 10 28.09 14.47 30.22
N VAL A 11 29.23 13.82 30.03
CA VAL A 11 29.49 12.47 30.52
C VAL A 11 30.82 12.43 31.29
N GLU A 12 31.07 11.33 31.98
CA GLU A 12 32.28 11.14 32.77
C GLU A 12 33.56 11.31 31.91
N GLY A 13 34.61 11.88 32.51
CA GLY A 13 35.88 12.14 31.82
C GLY A 13 35.96 13.51 31.13
N GLY A 14 35.05 14.44 31.42
CA GLY A 14 35.10 15.82 30.89
C GLY A 14 34.73 15.92 29.41
N VAL A 15 34.05 14.90 28.87
CA VAL A 15 33.58 14.85 27.49
C VAL A 15 32.06 14.95 27.44
N PHE A 16 31.50 15.10 26.23
CA PHE A 16 30.07 15.24 26.02
C PHE A 16 29.55 14.16 25.08
N ALA A 17 28.38 13.61 25.40
CA ALA A 17 27.62 12.76 24.49
C ALA A 17 26.75 13.65 23.57
N ILE A 18 26.71 13.32 22.28
CA ILE A 18 25.81 13.97 21.32
C ILE A 18 24.43 13.32 21.44
N ILE A 19 23.41 14.12 21.74
CA ILE A 19 22.02 13.67 21.87
C ILE A 19 21.26 13.86 20.56
N ASP A 20 21.50 14.99 19.87
CA ASP A 20 20.95 15.31 18.55
C ASP A 20 21.95 16.13 17.72
N GLY A 21 21.98 15.91 16.41
CA GLY A 21 22.90 16.57 15.48
C GLY A 21 24.10 15.72 15.03
N GLN A 22 24.09 14.40 15.25
CA GLN A 22 25.18 13.49 14.86
C GLN A 22 25.60 13.62 13.39
N HIS A 23 24.64 13.72 12.46
CA HIS A 23 24.91 13.88 11.03
C HIS A 23 25.56 15.23 10.73
N ARG A 24 25.18 16.30 11.47
CA ARG A 24 25.75 17.63 11.30
C ARG A 24 27.19 17.68 11.80
N THR A 25 27.47 17.07 12.94
CA THR A 25 28.84 16.96 13.47
C THR A 25 29.73 16.17 12.51
N HIS A 26 29.24 15.06 11.95
CA HIS A 26 29.99 14.28 10.98
C HIS A 26 30.22 15.04 9.67
N ALA A 27 29.20 15.70 9.13
CA ALA A 27 29.33 16.51 7.91
C ALA A 27 30.30 17.70 8.10
N ALA A 28 30.25 18.36 9.27
CA ALA A 28 31.19 19.43 9.59
C ALA A 28 32.64 18.92 9.62
N ALA A 29 32.88 17.75 10.22
CA ALA A 29 34.20 17.12 10.22
C ALA A 29 34.67 16.77 8.80
N MET A 30 33.79 16.24 7.94
CA MET A 30 34.11 15.96 6.52
C MET A 30 34.46 17.22 5.73
N CYS A 31 33.83 18.35 6.07
CA CYS A 31 34.14 19.66 5.48
C CYS A 31 35.38 20.34 6.10
N GLY A 32 36.10 19.67 7.00
CA GLY A 32 37.32 20.19 7.63
C GLY A 32 37.09 21.16 8.79
N PHE A 33 35.85 21.28 9.30
CA PHE A 33 35.60 22.08 10.49
C PHE A 33 36.06 21.33 11.75
N SER A 34 36.86 22.00 12.58
CA SER A 34 37.35 21.45 13.85
C SER A 34 36.36 21.61 15.02
N GLN A 35 35.32 22.44 14.84
CA GLN A 35 34.34 22.75 15.88
C GLN A 35 32.95 22.96 15.28
N VAL A 36 31.92 22.66 16.07
CA VAL A 36 30.51 22.91 15.75
C VAL A 36 29.81 23.63 16.91
N PRO A 37 28.87 24.56 16.64
CA PRO A 37 28.09 25.17 17.70
C PRO A 37 27.23 24.11 18.39
N CYS A 38 27.31 24.06 19.72
CA CYS A 38 26.54 23.14 20.54
C CYS A 38 25.77 23.84 21.65
N GLN A 39 24.68 23.21 22.08
CA GLN A 39 23.91 23.57 23.25
C GLN A 39 24.04 22.44 24.27
N VAL A 40 24.57 22.77 25.43
CA VAL A 40 24.72 21.83 26.55
C VAL A 40 23.39 21.71 27.29
N VAL A 41 22.91 20.49 27.45
CA VAL A 41 21.70 20.16 28.21
C VAL A 41 22.08 19.20 29.33
N GLN A 42 21.81 19.58 30.56
CA GLN A 42 22.08 18.75 31.74
C GLN A 42 20.98 17.70 31.87
N MET A 43 21.34 16.42 31.70
CA MET A 43 20.41 15.29 31.72
C MET A 43 21.09 14.04 32.27
N THR A 44 20.35 13.25 33.04
CA THR A 44 20.73 11.88 33.44
C THR A 44 20.81 10.95 32.22
N ARG A 45 21.45 9.78 32.35
CA ARG A 45 21.57 8.82 31.22
C ARG A 45 20.20 8.33 30.74
N GLU A 46 19.26 8.16 31.67
CA GLU A 46 17.89 7.75 31.39
C GLU A 46 17.13 8.83 30.61
N GLU A 47 17.29 10.10 31.00
CA GLU A 47 16.72 11.24 30.28
C GLU A 47 17.37 11.46 28.92
N GLN A 48 18.67 11.18 28.78
CA GLN A 48 19.38 11.19 27.51
C GLN A 48 18.80 10.13 26.56
N ALA A 49 18.59 8.90 27.04
CA ALA A 49 18.00 7.82 26.24
C ALA A 49 16.54 8.12 25.85
N SER A 50 15.74 8.65 26.78
CA SER A 50 14.35 9.06 26.53
C SER A 50 14.26 10.23 25.54
N SER A 51 15.13 11.23 25.70
CA SER A 51 15.22 12.38 24.79
C SER A 51 15.70 11.95 23.41
N PHE A 52 16.69 11.05 23.33
CA PHE A 52 17.13 10.46 22.07
C PHE A 52 15.98 9.72 21.37
N ALA A 53 15.23 8.88 22.11
CA ALA A 53 14.08 8.15 21.57
C ALA A 53 12.94 9.09 21.13
N THR A 54 12.72 10.19 21.84
CA THR A 54 11.66 11.15 21.52
C THR A 54 12.04 12.03 20.32
N VAL A 55 13.27 12.57 20.32
CA VAL A 55 13.79 13.45 19.25
C VAL A 55 13.96 12.67 17.95
N ASN A 56 14.53 11.46 18.00
CA ASN A 56 14.67 10.60 16.81
C ASN A 56 13.40 9.80 16.48
N GLY A 57 12.53 9.56 17.46
CA GLY A 57 11.20 8.99 17.24
C GLY A 57 10.22 9.97 16.59
N ALA A 58 10.48 11.27 16.70
CA ALA A 58 9.73 12.34 16.05
C ALA A 58 10.11 12.59 14.58
N VAL A 59 10.95 11.73 13.97
CA VAL A 59 11.13 11.76 12.51
C VAL A 59 9.81 11.35 11.87
N THR A 60 9.26 12.22 11.02
CA THR A 60 8.04 11.91 10.26
C THR A 60 8.29 10.63 9.47
N LYS A 61 7.64 9.54 9.88
CA LYS A 61 7.74 8.25 9.21
C LYS A 61 7.47 8.47 7.71
N VAL A 62 8.44 8.11 6.88
CA VAL A 62 8.25 8.16 5.43
C VAL A 62 7.19 7.13 5.07
N THR A 63 6.01 7.61 4.70
CA THR A 63 4.87 6.75 4.34
C THR A 63 4.96 6.39 2.85
N PRO A 64 4.26 5.33 2.40
CA PRO A 64 4.13 5.03 0.98
C PRO A 64 3.62 6.21 0.15
N TYR A 65 2.79 7.08 0.74
CA TYR A 65 2.31 8.32 0.12
C TYR A 65 3.45 9.31 -0.14
N HIS A 66 4.35 9.48 0.83
CA HIS A 66 5.54 10.33 0.67
C HIS A 66 6.46 9.80 -0.44
N LEU A 67 6.69 8.48 -0.46
CA LEU A 67 7.49 7.84 -1.51
C LEU A 67 6.86 8.00 -2.89
N LEU A 68 5.55 7.77 -3.02
CA LEU A 68 4.83 7.96 -4.28
C LEU A 68 4.90 9.41 -4.75
N LYS A 69 4.65 10.37 -3.86
CA LYS A 69 4.71 11.80 -4.20
C LYS A 69 6.11 12.21 -4.65
N ALA A 70 7.15 11.73 -3.98
CA ALA A 70 8.54 11.97 -4.35
C ALA A 70 8.88 11.33 -5.70
N GLY A 71 8.50 10.06 -5.92
CA GLY A 71 8.71 9.35 -7.18
C GLY A 71 8.00 10.03 -8.35
N LEU A 72 6.77 10.49 -8.17
CA LEU A 72 6.04 11.26 -9.18
C LEU A 72 6.73 12.60 -9.50
N ALA A 73 7.20 13.32 -8.48
CA ALA A 73 7.92 14.58 -8.68
C ALA A 73 9.28 14.38 -9.36
N ALA A 74 9.93 13.24 -9.12
CA ALA A 74 11.20 12.85 -9.75
C ALA A 74 11.02 12.22 -11.14
N GLY A 75 9.80 11.85 -11.55
CA GLY A 75 9.53 11.18 -12.82
C GLY A 75 9.94 9.70 -12.86
N GLU A 76 10.02 9.05 -11.70
CA GLU A 76 10.41 7.63 -11.59
C GLU A 76 9.42 6.71 -12.31
N ASP A 77 9.92 5.78 -13.13
CA ASP A 77 9.11 4.89 -13.98
C ASP A 77 8.08 4.07 -13.18
N TRP A 78 8.45 3.59 -11.99
CA TRP A 78 7.54 2.82 -11.15
C TRP A 78 6.36 3.67 -10.63
N ALA A 79 6.58 4.96 -10.38
CA ALA A 79 5.59 5.88 -9.84
C ALA A 79 4.68 6.41 -10.95
N THR A 80 5.28 6.91 -12.03
CA THR A 80 4.55 7.42 -13.21
C THR A 80 3.79 6.30 -13.91
N GLY A 81 4.39 5.11 -14.00
CA GLY A 81 3.75 3.92 -14.57
C GLY A 81 2.51 3.48 -13.78
N ALA A 82 2.60 3.43 -12.44
CA ALA A 82 1.46 3.08 -11.60
C ALA A 82 0.35 4.13 -11.63
N ASP A 83 0.70 5.42 -11.60
CA ASP A 83 -0.29 6.51 -11.72
C ASP A 83 -0.98 6.47 -13.08
N ALA A 84 -0.23 6.24 -14.17
CA ALA A 84 -0.78 6.07 -15.51
C ALA A 84 -1.71 4.86 -15.63
N ILE A 85 -1.43 3.74 -14.95
CA ILE A 85 -2.33 2.57 -14.92
C ILE A 85 -3.66 2.94 -14.27
N ALA A 86 -3.62 3.60 -13.11
CA ALA A 86 -4.82 4.03 -12.41
C ALA A 86 -5.62 5.02 -13.28
N ALA A 87 -4.95 6.04 -13.85
CA ALA A 87 -5.57 7.06 -14.68
C ALA A 87 -6.23 6.48 -15.94
N GLU A 88 -5.55 5.55 -16.64
CA GLU A 88 -6.10 4.92 -17.85
C GLU A 88 -7.36 4.08 -17.56
N ALA A 89 -7.49 3.57 -16.33
CA ALA A 89 -8.68 2.87 -15.88
C ALA A 89 -9.78 3.80 -15.31
N GLY A 90 -9.63 5.12 -15.42
CA GLY A 90 -10.58 6.08 -14.83
C GLY A 90 -10.53 6.12 -13.30
N CYS A 91 -9.41 5.68 -12.71
CA CYS A 91 -9.13 5.72 -11.28
C CYS A 91 -8.11 6.81 -10.95
N ARG A 92 -7.92 7.08 -9.66
CA ARG A 92 -6.91 8.01 -9.15
C ARG A 92 -6.08 7.36 -8.06
N LEU A 93 -4.77 7.25 -8.28
CA LEU A 93 -3.86 6.81 -7.24
C LEU A 93 -3.62 7.97 -6.26
N MET A 94 -3.96 7.76 -4.99
CA MET A 94 -3.95 8.82 -4.00
C MET A 94 -2.56 8.99 -3.38
N THR A 95 -2.09 10.24 -3.27
CA THR A 95 -0.78 10.61 -2.70
C THR A 95 -0.87 11.08 -1.25
N TYR A 96 -2.02 10.88 -0.62
CA TYR A 96 -2.28 11.14 0.80
C TYR A 96 -3.51 10.32 1.24
N PHE A 97 -3.70 10.19 2.56
CA PHE A 97 -4.90 9.58 3.11
C PHE A 97 -5.99 10.63 3.30
N GLY A 98 -7.12 10.47 2.61
CA GLY A 98 -8.28 11.36 2.72
C GLY A 98 -9.13 11.04 3.95
N SER A 99 -9.89 12.03 4.44
CA SER A 99 -10.94 11.79 5.42
C SER A 99 -12.02 10.86 4.85
N LYS A 100 -12.78 10.19 5.72
CA LYS A 100 -13.83 9.25 5.31
C LYS A 100 -14.81 9.89 4.31
N ASP A 101 -15.25 11.12 4.59
CA ASP A 101 -16.25 11.83 3.77
C ASP A 101 -15.69 12.33 2.43
N ALA A 102 -14.36 12.42 2.29
CA ALA A 102 -13.71 12.82 1.04
C ALA A 102 -13.45 11.64 0.09
N LYS A 103 -13.58 10.41 0.58
CA LYS A 103 -13.35 9.20 -0.22
C LYS A 103 -14.45 9.05 -1.25
N LYS A 104 -14.06 8.69 -2.47
CA LYS A 104 -14.97 8.44 -3.59
C LYS A 104 -14.60 7.14 -4.31
N PRO A 105 -15.57 6.44 -4.91
CA PRO A 105 -15.27 5.37 -5.85
C PRO A 105 -14.27 5.82 -6.90
N GLY A 106 -13.36 4.92 -7.29
CA GLY A 106 -12.25 5.22 -8.20
C GLY A 106 -10.99 5.77 -7.53
N GLN A 107 -11.01 6.08 -6.23
CA GLN A 107 -9.80 6.51 -5.51
C GLN A 107 -9.07 5.32 -4.88
N ILE A 108 -7.81 5.14 -5.24
CA ILE A 108 -6.97 4.04 -4.76
C ILE A 108 -6.07 4.57 -3.63
N TYR A 109 -6.40 4.22 -2.39
CA TYR A 109 -5.60 4.60 -1.21
C TYR A 109 -4.53 3.58 -0.82
N GLY A 110 -4.69 2.31 -1.21
CA GLY A 110 -3.77 1.21 -0.88
C GLY A 110 -2.48 1.20 -1.70
N VAL A 111 -1.69 2.28 -1.65
CA VAL A 111 -0.52 2.50 -2.53
C VAL A 111 0.45 1.32 -2.55
N SER A 112 0.92 0.85 -1.39
CA SER A 112 1.88 -0.26 -1.34
C SER A 112 1.33 -1.55 -1.95
N SER A 113 0.05 -1.85 -1.74
CA SER A 113 -0.59 -3.05 -2.29
C SER A 113 -0.80 -2.91 -3.79
N PHE A 114 -1.19 -1.73 -4.26
CA PHE A 114 -1.38 -1.45 -5.67
C PHE A 114 -0.06 -1.56 -6.45
N LEU A 115 1.03 -0.98 -5.93
CA LEU A 115 2.35 -1.09 -6.54
C LEU A 115 2.80 -2.56 -6.66
N LYS A 116 2.54 -3.38 -5.64
CA LYS A 116 2.83 -4.84 -5.70
C LYS A 116 2.00 -5.57 -6.77
N ILE A 117 0.77 -5.14 -7.02
CA ILE A 117 -0.07 -5.74 -8.08
C ILE A 117 0.47 -5.33 -9.45
N VAL A 118 0.76 -4.04 -9.65
CA VAL A 118 1.32 -3.50 -10.89
C VAL A 118 2.66 -4.16 -11.25
N ASP A 119 3.51 -4.41 -10.26
CA ASP A 119 4.79 -5.11 -10.44
C ASP A 119 4.61 -6.59 -10.86
N LYS A 120 3.57 -7.25 -10.36
CA LYS A 120 3.35 -8.69 -10.56
C LYS A 120 2.44 -9.05 -11.73
N ARG A 121 1.71 -8.08 -12.27
CA ARG A 121 0.63 -8.33 -13.24
C ARG A 121 0.84 -7.50 -14.50
N PRO A 122 0.50 -8.03 -15.69
CA PRO A 122 0.58 -7.26 -16.92
C PRO A 122 -0.26 -5.99 -16.82
N ARG A 123 0.32 -4.85 -17.26
CA ARG A 123 -0.33 -3.53 -17.29
C ARG A 123 -1.78 -3.61 -17.79
N ALA A 124 -1.99 -4.22 -18.95
CA ALA A 124 -3.32 -4.34 -19.57
C ALA A 124 -4.34 -5.08 -18.70
N ALA A 125 -3.90 -6.11 -17.95
CA ALA A 125 -4.79 -6.87 -17.08
C ALA A 125 -5.24 -6.05 -15.86
N VAL A 126 -4.33 -5.26 -15.26
CA VAL A 126 -4.67 -4.38 -14.13
C VAL A 126 -5.63 -3.28 -14.57
N ILE A 127 -5.40 -2.68 -15.74
CA ILE A 127 -6.29 -1.66 -16.32
C ILE A 127 -7.68 -2.24 -16.58
N ALA A 128 -7.75 -3.42 -17.22
CA ALA A 128 -9.03 -4.09 -17.50
C ALA A 128 -9.80 -4.42 -16.21
N ALA A 129 -9.11 -4.93 -15.19
CA ALA A 129 -9.70 -5.21 -13.89
C ALA A 129 -10.31 -3.96 -13.25
N LEU A 130 -9.55 -2.86 -13.20
CA LEU A 130 -10.03 -1.60 -12.64
C LEU A 130 -11.19 -1.01 -13.45
N LYS A 131 -11.17 -1.10 -14.79
CA LYS A 131 -12.27 -0.64 -15.65
C LYS A 131 -13.56 -1.40 -15.37
N HIS A 132 -13.49 -2.74 -15.28
CA HIS A 132 -14.66 -3.55 -14.90
C HIS A 132 -15.23 -3.10 -13.55
N LEU A 133 -14.38 -2.88 -12.54
CA LEU A 133 -14.82 -2.41 -11.22
C LEU A 133 -15.33 -0.97 -11.21
N ARG A 134 -14.83 -0.10 -12.08
CA ARG A 134 -15.32 1.29 -12.20
C ARG A 134 -16.69 1.38 -12.85
N GLU A 135 -16.97 0.46 -13.76
CA GLU A 135 -18.16 0.53 -14.60
C GLU A 135 -19.27 -0.44 -14.16
N ALA A 136 -18.97 -1.43 -13.31
CA ALA A 136 -19.95 -2.35 -12.76
C ALA A 136 -20.80 -1.72 -11.64
N GLU A 137 -22.12 -1.94 -11.69
CA GLU A 137 -23.05 -1.55 -10.62
C GLU A 137 -22.71 -2.25 -9.29
N GLY A 138 -22.84 -1.55 -8.17
CA GLY A 138 -22.47 -2.07 -6.84
C GLY A 138 -20.97 -1.99 -6.51
N TYR A 139 -20.12 -1.70 -7.50
CA TYR A 139 -18.68 -1.52 -7.36
C TYR A 139 -18.23 -0.09 -7.68
N GLY A 140 -18.64 0.41 -8.85
CA GLY A 140 -18.23 1.70 -9.39
C GLY A 140 -18.83 2.91 -8.67
N ASP A 141 -19.91 2.68 -7.95
CA ASP A 141 -20.74 3.63 -7.20
C ASP A 141 -20.67 3.42 -5.68
N ASN A 142 -20.08 2.31 -5.22
CA ASN A 142 -19.98 1.97 -3.80
C ASN A 142 -18.61 2.31 -3.21
N VAL A 143 -18.54 3.36 -2.39
CA VAL A 143 -17.28 3.82 -1.76
C VAL A 143 -16.65 2.77 -0.83
N ASP A 144 -17.45 1.94 -0.16
CA ASP A 144 -16.96 0.97 0.82
C ASP A 144 -16.19 -0.17 0.17
N PHE A 145 -16.54 -0.51 -1.08
CA PHE A 145 -15.81 -1.49 -1.88
C PHE A 145 -14.38 -1.03 -2.20
N TRP A 146 -14.14 0.28 -2.35
CA TRP A 146 -12.83 0.86 -2.68
C TRP A 146 -11.84 0.89 -1.50
N ASP A 147 -12.23 0.36 -0.34
CA ASP A 147 -11.28 0.09 0.74
C ASP A 147 -10.19 -0.90 0.29
N MET A 148 -8.96 -0.70 0.75
CA MET A 148 -7.81 -1.52 0.36
C MET A 148 -8.03 -3.01 0.65
N SER A 149 -8.69 -3.36 1.75
CA SER A 149 -8.90 -4.75 2.16
C SER A 149 -9.85 -5.52 1.23
N ARG A 150 -10.68 -4.80 0.47
CA ARG A 150 -11.68 -5.33 -0.46
C ARG A 150 -11.24 -5.21 -1.91
N LEU A 151 -10.78 -4.02 -2.29
CA LEU A 151 -10.37 -3.71 -3.65
C LEU A 151 -9.16 -4.55 -4.10
N MET A 152 -8.11 -4.64 -3.28
CA MET A 152 -6.84 -5.25 -3.70
C MET A 152 -6.95 -6.75 -4.02
N PRO A 153 -7.63 -7.58 -3.20
CA PRO A 153 -7.85 -8.98 -3.54
C PRO A 153 -8.63 -9.16 -4.85
N VAL A 154 -9.63 -8.32 -5.10
CA VAL A 154 -10.44 -8.39 -6.32
C VAL A 154 -9.63 -8.00 -7.54
N VAL A 155 -8.95 -6.85 -7.52
CA VAL A 155 -8.08 -6.41 -8.63
C VAL A 155 -7.03 -7.47 -8.96
N MET A 156 -6.42 -8.08 -7.93
CA MET A 156 -5.43 -9.13 -8.12
C MET A 156 -6.02 -10.40 -8.74
N ALA A 157 -7.19 -10.87 -8.25
CA ALA A 157 -7.88 -12.04 -8.79
C ALA A 157 -8.32 -11.83 -10.25
N LEU A 158 -8.87 -10.65 -10.54
CA LEU A 158 -9.28 -10.28 -11.90
C LEU A 158 -8.07 -10.23 -12.84
N ALA A 159 -6.99 -9.58 -12.45
CA ALA A 159 -5.76 -9.49 -13.24
C ALA A 159 -5.08 -10.86 -13.49
N GLU A 160 -5.45 -11.90 -12.74
CA GLU A 160 -5.00 -13.29 -12.96
C GLU A 160 -5.83 -14.06 -13.98
N ARG A 161 -7.01 -13.54 -14.32
CA ARG A 161 -7.94 -14.17 -15.26
C ARG A 161 -8.28 -13.20 -16.41
N PRO A 162 -7.29 -12.66 -17.14
CA PRO A 162 -7.54 -11.72 -18.23
C PRO A 162 -8.42 -12.31 -19.34
N ARG A 163 -8.38 -13.63 -19.55
CA ARG A 163 -9.25 -14.32 -20.51
C ARG A 163 -10.72 -14.28 -20.11
N ALA A 164 -11.04 -14.47 -18.83
CA ALA A 164 -12.41 -14.36 -18.34
C ALA A 164 -12.91 -12.91 -18.46
N MET A 165 -12.08 -11.94 -18.05
CA MET A 165 -12.42 -10.51 -18.17
C MET A 165 -12.66 -10.03 -19.61
N ALA A 166 -12.14 -10.73 -20.61
CA ALA A 166 -12.34 -10.38 -22.01
C ALA A 166 -13.70 -10.85 -22.58
N LEU A 167 -14.43 -11.69 -21.84
CA LEU A 167 -15.74 -12.18 -22.25
C LEU A 167 -16.79 -11.07 -22.12
N PRO A 168 -17.68 -10.86 -23.11
CA PRO A 168 -18.70 -9.81 -23.08
C PRO A 168 -19.63 -9.88 -21.85
N GLU A 169 -19.95 -11.09 -21.41
CA GLU A 169 -20.83 -11.37 -20.27
C GLU A 169 -20.16 -11.17 -18.91
N PHE A 170 -18.83 -10.96 -18.86
CA PHE A 170 -18.07 -10.91 -17.62
C PHE A 170 -18.60 -9.87 -16.64
N ARG A 171 -18.96 -8.69 -17.15
CA ARG A 171 -19.44 -7.60 -16.31
C ARG A 171 -20.78 -7.91 -15.67
N ALA A 172 -21.75 -8.41 -16.44
CA ALA A 172 -23.05 -8.76 -15.92
C ALA A 172 -22.92 -9.81 -14.80
N ALA A 173 -22.07 -10.82 -15.01
CA ALA A 173 -21.79 -11.81 -13.97
C ALA A 173 -21.09 -11.21 -12.74
N LEU A 174 -20.20 -10.23 -12.93
CA LEU A 174 -19.54 -9.53 -11.82
C LEU A 174 -20.55 -8.72 -10.98
N GLU A 175 -21.53 -8.10 -11.62
CA GLU A 175 -22.63 -7.38 -10.95
C GLU A 175 -23.56 -8.33 -10.18
N GLU A 176 -23.78 -9.54 -10.70
CA GLU A 176 -24.53 -10.60 -10.00
C GLU A 176 -23.73 -11.27 -8.88
N PHE A 177 -22.39 -11.16 -8.89
CA PHE A 177 -21.55 -11.77 -7.87
C PHE A 177 -21.69 -11.06 -6.52
N ASP A 178 -22.22 -11.79 -5.53
CA ASP A 178 -22.37 -11.27 -4.17
C ASP A 178 -21.02 -11.27 -3.43
N PHE A 179 -20.25 -10.19 -3.67
CA PHE A 179 -19.01 -9.93 -2.96
C PHE A 179 -19.21 -9.80 -1.43
N TRP A 180 -20.36 -9.29 -1.00
CA TRP A 180 -20.63 -9.05 0.41
C TRP A 180 -20.87 -10.37 1.16
N GLU A 181 -21.63 -11.30 0.55
CA GLU A 181 -21.77 -12.65 1.08
C GLU A 181 -20.40 -13.35 1.22
N LEU A 182 -19.52 -13.23 0.21
CA LEU A 182 -18.16 -13.76 0.31
C LEU A 182 -17.38 -13.13 1.47
N SER A 183 -17.44 -11.80 1.62
CA SER A 183 -16.75 -11.09 2.70
C SER A 183 -17.27 -11.47 4.08
N ASP A 184 -18.58 -11.59 4.24
CA ASP A 184 -19.23 -11.94 5.49
C ASP A 184 -18.91 -13.38 5.89
N ARG A 185 -18.87 -14.30 4.92
CA ARG A 185 -18.43 -15.68 5.13
C ARG A 185 -16.97 -15.73 5.60
N ASP A 186 -16.06 -14.98 4.97
CA ASP A 186 -14.65 -14.91 5.42
C ASP A 186 -14.53 -14.40 6.86
N ASP A 187 -15.27 -13.34 7.20
CA ASP A 187 -15.23 -12.76 8.55
C ASP A 187 -15.78 -13.74 9.60
N ALA A 188 -16.83 -14.50 9.26
CA ALA A 188 -17.39 -15.55 10.12
C ALA A 188 -16.39 -16.70 10.33
N GLU A 189 -15.76 -17.20 9.26
CA GLU A 189 -14.76 -18.27 9.31
C GLU A 189 -13.53 -17.87 10.12
N ARG A 190 -13.03 -16.65 9.91
CA ARG A 190 -11.92 -16.06 10.66
C ARG A 190 -12.25 -15.93 12.14
N THR A 191 -13.46 -15.46 12.46
CA THR A 191 -13.93 -15.35 13.84
C THR A 191 -14.02 -16.73 14.50
N ALA A 192 -14.54 -17.73 13.79
CA ALA A 192 -14.62 -19.10 14.27
C ALA A 192 -13.24 -19.76 14.46
N ALA A 193 -12.28 -19.51 13.55
CA ALA A 193 -10.91 -19.99 13.69
C ALA A 193 -10.20 -19.35 14.90
N ARG A 194 -10.34 -18.03 15.07
CA ARG A 194 -9.81 -17.31 16.23
C ARG A 194 -10.36 -17.84 17.56
N ARG A 195 -11.67 -18.12 17.62
CA ARG A 195 -12.31 -18.73 18.82
C ARG A 195 -11.75 -20.12 19.15
N ARG A 196 -11.29 -20.87 18.14
CA ARG A 196 -10.66 -22.18 18.29
C ARG A 196 -9.14 -22.12 18.48
N GLY A 197 -8.53 -20.92 18.48
CA GLY A 197 -7.08 -20.77 18.55
C GLY A 197 -6.35 -21.26 17.29
N ILE A 198 -7.05 -21.40 16.17
CA ILE A 198 -6.49 -21.91 14.91
C ILE A 198 -6.00 -20.72 14.08
N ALA A 199 -4.79 -20.83 13.54
CA ALA A 199 -4.28 -19.86 12.58
C ALA A 199 -5.14 -19.86 11.32
N HIS A 200 -5.53 -18.67 10.85
CA HIS A 200 -6.35 -18.52 9.65
C HIS A 200 -5.62 -17.62 8.64
N PRO A 201 -5.64 -17.93 7.33
CA PRO A 201 -4.88 -17.18 6.35
C PRO A 201 -5.27 -15.69 6.30
N PRO A 202 -4.40 -14.81 5.78
CA PRO A 202 -4.71 -13.39 5.62
C PRO A 202 -5.99 -13.18 4.81
N LYS A 203 -6.83 -12.21 5.20
CA LYS A 203 -8.08 -11.88 4.49
C LYS A 203 -7.87 -11.61 3.01
N SER A 204 -6.74 -10.99 2.65
CA SER A 204 -6.41 -10.76 1.25
C SER A 204 -6.25 -12.04 0.43
N GLU A 205 -5.80 -13.14 1.04
CA GLU A 205 -5.58 -14.42 0.36
C GLU A 205 -6.87 -15.22 0.24
N THR A 206 -7.65 -15.29 1.32
CA THR A 206 -8.95 -15.98 1.32
C THR A 206 -9.97 -15.30 0.42
N MET A 207 -10.07 -13.96 0.46
CA MET A 207 -10.91 -13.20 -0.47
C MET A 207 -10.48 -13.43 -1.93
N ARG A 208 -9.18 -13.34 -2.22
CA ARG A 208 -8.65 -13.60 -3.57
C ARG A 208 -8.98 -15.01 -4.02
N ALA A 209 -8.82 -16.02 -3.16
CA ALA A 209 -9.13 -17.41 -3.48
C ALA A 209 -10.61 -17.61 -3.80
N GLY A 210 -11.52 -17.05 -2.99
CA GLY A 210 -12.96 -17.14 -3.25
C GLY A 210 -13.39 -16.47 -4.56
N ILE A 211 -12.78 -15.33 -4.91
CA ILE A 211 -13.04 -14.65 -6.19
C ILE A 211 -12.50 -15.48 -7.36
N LEU A 212 -11.30 -16.05 -7.24
CA LEU A 212 -10.74 -16.94 -8.27
C LEU A 212 -11.61 -18.17 -8.48
N GLU A 213 -12.10 -18.79 -7.41
CA GLU A 213 -13.02 -19.93 -7.47
C GLU A 213 -14.32 -19.56 -8.19
N TRP A 214 -14.89 -18.39 -7.88
CA TRP A 214 -16.07 -17.89 -8.58
C TRP A 214 -15.81 -17.65 -10.07
N ILE A 215 -14.69 -17.01 -10.44
CA ILE A 215 -14.33 -16.79 -11.85
C ILE A 215 -14.17 -18.12 -12.58
N ASP A 216 -13.43 -19.07 -12.00
CA ASP A 216 -13.12 -20.35 -12.63
C ASP A 216 -14.37 -21.23 -12.78
N LYS A 217 -15.33 -21.13 -11.85
CA LYS A 217 -16.63 -21.81 -11.94
C LYS A 217 -17.56 -21.18 -12.97
N THR A 218 -17.58 -19.85 -13.05
CA THR A 218 -18.50 -19.09 -13.93
C THR A 218 -17.99 -19.05 -15.37
N PHE A 219 -16.67 -18.97 -15.55
CA PHE A 219 -15.96 -18.85 -16.82
C PHE A 219 -14.94 -19.97 -16.97
N PRO A 220 -15.37 -21.24 -17.04
CA PRO A 220 -14.44 -22.36 -17.14
C PRO A 220 -13.59 -22.20 -18.41
N ALA A 221 -12.28 -22.30 -18.26
CA ALA A 221 -11.38 -22.33 -19.39
C ALA A 221 -11.76 -23.52 -20.27
N ARG A 222 -12.36 -23.26 -21.44
CA ARG A 222 -12.59 -24.32 -22.42
C ARG A 222 -11.22 -24.89 -22.79
N LEU A 223 -10.94 -26.13 -22.38
CA LEU A 223 -9.84 -26.92 -22.92
C LEU A 223 -10.08 -26.98 -24.43
N ALA A 224 -9.23 -26.32 -25.20
CA ALA A 224 -9.21 -26.56 -26.64
C ALA A 224 -8.91 -28.05 -26.82
N LEU A 225 -9.88 -28.81 -27.33
CA LEU A 225 -9.61 -30.17 -27.80
C LEU A 225 -8.48 -30.04 -28.83
N PRO A 226 -7.44 -30.90 -28.78
CA PRO A 226 -6.40 -30.89 -29.79
C PRO A 226 -7.08 -30.98 -31.16
N ALA A 227 -6.66 -30.10 -32.08
CA ALA A 227 -7.16 -30.12 -33.45
C ALA A 227 -7.06 -31.55 -33.97
N ALA A 228 -8.17 -32.10 -34.45
CA ALA A 228 -8.17 -33.39 -35.09
C ALA A 228 -7.13 -33.33 -36.22
N ALA A 229 -6.15 -34.23 -36.16
CA ALA A 229 -5.17 -34.36 -37.23
C ALA A 229 -5.92 -34.81 -38.49
N GLU A 230 -5.97 -33.95 -39.50
CA GLU A 230 -6.21 -34.33 -40.90
C GLU A 230 -4.88 -34.69 -41.56
#